data_AF-A0A6G2QAH4-F1
#
_entry.id   AF-A0A6G2QAH4-F1
#
_cell.length_a   1.000
_cell.length_b   1.000
_cell.length_c   1.000
_cell.angle_alpha   90.00
_cell.angle_beta   90.00
_cell.angle_gamma   90.00
#
_symmetry.space_group_name_H-M   'P 1'
#
loop_
_entity.id
_entity.type
_entity.pdbx_description
1 polymer ?
#
loop_
_entity_poly.entity_id
_entity_poly.type
_entity_poly.pdbx_seq_one_letter_code
_entity_poly.pdbx_strand_id
1 'polypeptide(L)'
;MLLVNTLATHTRSEELPRVAEPSKVAPKDARDLSRLFFAQLATLEEGTPEHSYARNTLIEMNMSLVRYAAGRFRSRGPEEMEDIVQVGMIG
;
A
#
# COMPACT_ATOMS: atom_id res chain seq x y z
N MET A 1 -12.66 -11.03 -14.79
CA MET A 1 -12.42 -9.79 -15.54
C MET A 1 -13.15 -8.68 -14.81
N LEU A 2 -12.49 -8.06 -13.83
CA LEU A 2 -13.01 -6.88 -13.13
C LEU A 2 -12.27 -5.66 -13.66
N LEU A 3 -13.04 -4.70 -14.16
CA LEU A 3 -12.59 -3.46 -14.77
C LEU A 3 -12.00 -2.56 -13.67
N VAL A 4 -10.68 -2.35 -13.66
CA VAL A 4 -10.05 -1.34 -12.80
C VAL A 4 -10.18 0.00 -13.52
N ASN A 5 -11.08 0.85 -13.05
CA ASN A 5 -11.30 2.18 -13.62
C ASN A 5 -10.56 3.23 -12.77
N THR A 6 -9.26 3.40 -13.03
CA THR A 6 -8.43 4.43 -12.38
C THR A 6 -8.56 5.74 -13.15
N LEU A 7 -9.46 6.63 -12.72
CA LEU A 7 -9.50 8.00 -13.20
C LEU A 7 -8.44 8.81 -12.46
N ALA A 8 -7.23 8.86 -13.00
CA ALA A 8 -6.18 9.77 -12.54
C ALA A 8 -6.41 11.16 -13.16
N THR A 9 -7.13 12.04 -12.46
CA THR A 9 -7.23 13.45 -12.82
C THR A 9 -5.99 14.19 -12.31
N HIS A 10 -5.12 14.65 -13.21
CA HIS A 10 -3.94 15.45 -12.86
C HIS A 10 -4.29 16.95 -12.89
N THR A 11 -4.33 17.58 -11.71
CA THR A 11 -4.35 19.04 -11.55
C THR A 11 -3.25 19.49 -10.58
N ARG A 12 -2.78 20.72 -10.80
CA ARG A 12 -1.44 21.24 -10.55
C ARG A 12 -1.18 21.56 -9.06
N SER A 13 -0.75 20.56 -8.30
CA SER A 13 0.25 20.53 -7.19
C SER A 13 0.10 19.16 -6.51
N GLU A 14 0.75 18.15 -7.10
CA GLU A 14 0.80 16.71 -6.74
C GLU A 14 -0.26 16.17 -5.75
N GLU A 15 -1.54 16.19 -6.15
CA GLU A 15 -2.58 15.51 -5.39
C GLU A 15 -2.43 13.98 -5.56
N LEU A 16 -2.29 13.25 -4.45
CA LEU A 16 -2.15 11.80 -4.48
C LEU A 16 -3.36 11.13 -5.15
N PRO A 17 -3.16 10.07 -5.95
CA PRO A 17 -4.26 9.31 -6.52
C PRO A 17 -5.23 8.84 -5.43
N ARG A 18 -6.53 9.07 -5.62
CA ARG A 18 -7.53 8.54 -4.70
C ARG A 18 -7.69 7.03 -4.91
N VAL A 19 -7.25 6.25 -3.94
CA VAL A 19 -7.38 4.79 -3.95
C VAL A 19 -8.59 4.38 -3.13
N ALA A 20 -9.62 3.82 -3.79
CA ALA A 20 -10.88 3.47 -3.15
C ALA A 20 -10.79 2.23 -2.24
N GLU A 21 -10.03 1.21 -2.66
CA GLU A 21 -9.85 -0.03 -1.89
C GLU A 21 -8.36 -0.41 -1.81
N PRO A 22 -7.55 0.32 -1.00
CA PRO A 22 -6.10 0.18 -0.99
C PRO A 22 -5.62 -1.25 -0.69
N SER A 23 -6.29 -1.94 0.25
CA SER A 23 -5.98 -3.32 0.64
C SER A 23 -6.21 -4.37 -0.46
N LYS A 24 -6.94 -4.02 -1.53
CA LYS A 24 -7.22 -4.90 -2.68
C LYS A 24 -6.36 -4.59 -3.91
N VAL A 25 -5.47 -3.60 -3.83
CA VAL A 25 -4.54 -3.28 -4.91
C VAL A 25 -3.61 -4.47 -5.16
N ALA A 26 -3.45 -4.85 -6.43
CA ALA A 26 -2.59 -5.96 -6.80
C ALA A 26 -1.14 -5.65 -6.39
N PRO A 27 -0.33 -6.63 -5.94
CA PRO A 27 1.02 -6.38 -5.44
C PRO A 27 1.92 -5.59 -6.38
N LYS A 28 1.79 -5.79 -7.70
CA LYS A 28 2.57 -5.02 -8.68
C LYS A 28 2.20 -3.54 -8.65
N ASP A 29 0.90 -3.23 -8.74
CA ASP A 29 0.40 -1.85 -8.74
C ASP A 29 0.64 -1.18 -7.38
N ALA A 30 0.55 -1.92 -6.28
CA ALA A 30 0.86 -1.44 -4.93
C ALA A 30 2.31 -0.98 -4.82
N ARG A 31 3.28 -1.70 -5.42
CA ARG A 31 4.69 -1.28 -5.47
C ARG A 31 4.87 0.01 -6.24
N ASP A 32 4.20 0.14 -7.38
CA ASP A 32 4.34 1.30 -8.25
C ASP A 32 3.69 2.54 -7.63
N LEU A 33 2.48 2.42 -7.09
CA LEU A 33 1.79 3.49 -6.36
C LEU A 33 2.51 3.88 -5.07
N SER A 34 3.06 2.92 -4.31
CA SER A 34 3.76 3.22 -3.06
C SER A 34 4.93 4.19 -3.28
N ARG A 35 5.62 4.14 -4.43
CA ARG A 35 6.70 5.11 -4.73
C ARG A 35 6.19 6.55 -4.78
N LEU A 36 5.03 6.77 -5.40
CA LEU A 36 4.41 8.10 -5.48
C LEU A 36 3.97 8.57 -4.09
N PHE A 37 3.33 7.68 -3.33
CA PHE A 37 2.88 7.99 -1.98
C PHE A 37 4.04 8.27 -1.01
N PHE A 38 5.15 7.52 -1.09
CA PHE A 38 6.34 7.80 -0.28
C PHE A 38 6.98 9.15 -0.63
N ALA A 39 7.07 9.48 -1.93
CA ALA A 39 7.60 10.77 -2.36
C ALA A 39 6.77 11.93 -1.80
N GLN A 40 5.44 11.81 -1.83
CA GLN A 40 4.54 12.79 -1.26
C GLN A 40 4.62 12.86 0.26
N LEU A 41 4.57 11.71 0.94
CA LEU A 41 4.64 11.65 2.41
C LEU A 41 5.91 12.32 2.96
N ALA A 42 7.03 12.25 2.24
CA ALA A 42 8.27 12.92 2.61
C ALA A 42 8.21 14.46 2.58
N THR A 43 7.19 15.04 1.94
CA THR A 43 7.01 16.49 1.78
C THR A 43 5.82 17.05 2.57
N LEU A 44 4.85 16.20 2.91
CA LEU A 44 3.64 16.58 3.63
C LEU A 44 3.96 16.83 5.12
N GLU A 45 3.34 17.88 5.67
CA GLU A 45 3.46 18.19 7.10
C GLU A 45 2.71 17.16 7.95
N GLU A 46 3.38 16.61 8.97
CA GLU A 46 2.77 15.68 9.91
C GLU A 46 1.61 16.33 10.68
N GLY A 47 0.54 15.57 10.90
CA GLY A 47 -0.69 16.06 11.54
C GLY A 47 -1.74 16.59 10.57
N THR A 48 -1.41 16.73 9.28
CA THR A 48 -2.38 17.12 8.24
C THR A 48 -3.27 15.94 7.80
N PRO A 49 -4.50 16.21 7.30
CA PRO A 49 -5.34 15.19 6.67
C PRO A 49 -4.66 14.50 5.49
N GLU A 50 -3.89 15.24 4.71
CA GLU A 50 -3.17 14.76 3.53
C GLU A 50 -2.05 13.79 3.93
N HIS A 51 -1.25 14.14 4.96
CA HIS A 51 -0.24 13.25 5.51
C HIS A 51 -0.87 11.96 6.04
N SER A 52 -1.97 12.08 6.77
CA SER A 52 -2.72 10.93 7.30
C SER A 52 -3.25 10.03 6.19
N TYR A 53 -3.79 10.64 5.12
CA TYR A 53 -4.27 9.92 3.94
C TYR A 53 -3.14 9.15 3.25
N ALA A 54 -2.01 9.82 2.99
CA ALA A 54 -0.86 9.23 2.34
C ALA A 54 -0.33 8.03 3.13
N ARG A 55 -0.12 8.21 4.44
CA ARG A 55 0.37 7.18 5.35
C ARG A 55 -0.58 5.98 5.45
N ASN A 56 -1.87 6.23 5.67
CA ASN A 56 -2.84 5.14 5.85
C ASN A 56 -3.01 4.33 4.55
N THR A 57 -3.05 5.02 3.41
CA THR A 57 -3.14 4.36 2.10
C THR A 57 -1.91 3.50 1.82
N LEU A 58 -0.69 3.97 2.17
CA LEU A 58 0.53 3.16 2.10
C LEU A 58 0.44 1.90 2.95
N ILE A 59 0.02 2.00 4.21
CA ILE A 59 -0.12 0.86 5.12
C ILE A 59 -1.07 -0.19 4.51
N GLU A 60 -2.25 0.26 4.05
CA GLU A 60 -3.25 -0.64 3.49
C GLU A 60 -2.81 -1.29 2.18
N MET A 61 -2.19 -0.54 1.26
CA MET A 61 -1.65 -1.11 0.01
C MET A 61 -0.55 -2.14 0.28
N ASN A 62 0.28 -1.92 1.31
CA ASN A 62 1.36 -2.84 1.63
C ASN A 62 0.86 -4.15 2.27
N MET A 63 -0.37 -4.22 2.77
CA MET A 63 -0.93 -5.49 3.25
C MET A 63 -0.98 -6.57 2.17
N SER A 64 -1.33 -6.21 0.93
CA SER A 64 -1.35 -7.17 -0.18
C SER A 64 0.06 -7.63 -0.56
N LEU A 65 1.04 -6.73 -0.43
CA LEU A 65 2.45 -7.00 -0.65
C LEU A 65 3.05 -7.92 0.39
N VAL A 66 2.75 -7.70 1.67
CA VAL A 66 3.20 -8.56 2.77
C VAL A 66 2.70 -9.98 2.57
N ARG A 67 1.40 -10.17 2.30
CA ARG A 67 0.84 -11.49 2.02
C ARG A 67 1.49 -12.16 0.80
N TYR A 68 1.71 -11.39 -0.27
CA TYR A 68 2.40 -11.89 -1.45
C TYR A 68 3.86 -12.28 -1.16
N ALA A 69 4.59 -11.51 -0.35
CA ALA A 69 5.95 -11.78 0.05
C ALA A 69 6.03 -13.03 0.95
N ALA A 70 5.18 -13.10 1.97
CA ALA A 70 5.07 -14.19 2.94
C ALA A 70 4.81 -15.56 2.26
N GLY A 71 4.08 -15.60 1.15
CA GLY A 71 3.83 -16.83 0.39
C GLY A 71 5.08 -17.56 -0.12
N ARG A 72 6.26 -16.92 -0.10
CA ARG A 72 7.57 -17.55 -0.36
C ARG A 72 8.02 -18.49 0.77
N PHE A 73 7.49 -18.30 1.97
CA PHE A 73 7.85 -19.05 3.17
C PHE A 73 6.81 -20.12 3.53
N ARG A 74 5.89 -20.46 2.62
CA ARG A 74 4.79 -21.43 2.86
C ARG A 74 5.21 -22.85 3.19
N SER A 75 6.50 -23.19 3.04
CA SER A 75 7.05 -24.47 3.51
C SER A 75 7.21 -24.52 5.03
N ARG A 76 7.06 -23.38 5.71
CA ARG A 76 7.01 -23.25 7.16
C ARG A 76 5.64 -23.65 7.71
N GLY A 77 5.59 -24.00 8.99
CA GLY A 77 4.34 -24.39 9.65
C GLY A 77 3.31 -23.24 9.70
N PRO A 78 2.02 -23.53 9.98
CA PRO A 78 0.98 -22.50 10.06
C PRO A 78 1.25 -21.39 11.09
N GLU A 79 1.77 -21.74 12.26
CA GLU A 79 2.13 -20.78 13.31
C GLU A 79 3.26 -19.83 12.85
N GLU A 80 4.32 -20.38 12.26
CA GLU A 80 5.41 -19.58 11.71
C GLU A 80 4.96 -18.68 10.54
N MET A 81 3.96 -19.11 9.76
CA MET A 81 3.39 -18.29 8.69
C MET A 81 2.65 -17.08 9.25
N GLU A 82 1.88 -17.26 10.32
CA GLU A 82 1.20 -16.16 11.01
C GLU A 82 2.21 -15.15 11.53
N ASP A 83 3.27 -15.62 12.19
CA ASP A 83 4.36 -14.78 12.70
C ASP A 83 5.04 -13.98 11.57
N ILE A 84 5.33 -14.63 10.43
CA ILE A 84 5.93 -13.97 9.26
C ILE A 84 5.03 -12.87 8.72
N VAL A 85 3.72 -13.13 8.61
CA VAL A 85 2.77 -12.12 8.14
C VAL A 85 2.73 -10.97 9.14
N GLN A 86 2.63 -11.23 10.44
CA GLN A 86 2.60 -10.17 11.46
C GLN A 86 3.87 -9.30 11.43
N VAL A 87 5.05 -9.91 11.46
CA VAL A 87 6.33 -9.19 11.37
C VAL A 87 6.40 -8.38 10.09
N GLY A 88 5.96 -8.95 8.96
CA GLY A 88 5.91 -8.24 7.69
C GLY A 88 4.94 -7.06 7.67
N MET A 89 3.86 -7.09 8.47
CA MET A 89 2.92 -5.97 8.58
C MET A 89 3.46 -4.83 9.46
N ILE A 90 4.38 -5.13 10.37
CA ILE A 90 5.03 -4.14 11.26
C ILE A 90 6.19 -3.44 10.55
N GLY A 91 6.94 -4.16 9.71
CA GLY A 91 8.12 -3.66 9.00
C GLY A 91 7.79 -2.78 7.79
#